data_AF-A0A381YQ08-F1
#
_entry.id   AF-A0A381YQ08-F1
#
_cell.length_a   1.000
_cell.length_b   1.000
_cell.length_c   1.000
_cell.angle_alpha   90.00
_cell.angle_beta   90.00
_cell.angle_gamma   90.00
#
_symmetry.space_group_name_H-M   'P 1'
#
loop_
_entity.id
_entity.type
_entity.pdbx_description
1 polymer ?
#
loop_
_entity_poly.entity_id
_entity_poly.type
_entity_poly.pdbx_seq_one_letter_code
_entity_poly.pdbx_strand_id
1 'polypeptide(L)' 'MNCTLHESILPEKPIDGYPSTIKRKENKDVLSVWDIDRDGWRSFRLDSIKEFKVIKDML' A
#
# COMPACT_ATOMS: atom_id res chain seq x y z
N MET A 1 -13.17 -1.46 -1.53
CA MET A 1 -11.80 -1.02 -1.77
C MET A 1 -10.96 -2.26 -1.88
N ASN A 2 -10.52 -2.56 -3.10
CA ASN A 2 -9.62 -3.65 -3.41
C ASN A 2 -8.20 -3.12 -3.31
N CYS A 3 -7.47 -3.62 -2.32
CA CYS A 3 -6.11 -3.17 -2.05
C CYS A 3 -5.09 -4.30 -2.22
N THR A 4 -3.87 -3.94 -2.58
CA THR A 4 -2.77 -4.88 -2.73
C THR A 4 -1.45 -4.33 -2.21
N LEU A 5 -0.58 -5.27 -1.83
CA LEU A 5 0.84 -5.06 -1.57
C LEU A 5 1.71 -5.85 -2.56
N HIS A 6 1.07 -6.55 -3.51
CA HIS A 6 1.76 -7.39 -4.47
C HIS A 6 2.55 -6.52 -5.43
N GLU A 7 3.87 -6.70 -5.47
CA GLU A 7 4.81 -5.82 -6.17
C GLU A 7 4.51 -5.69 -7.67
N SER A 8 3.97 -6.74 -8.31
CA SER A 8 3.62 -6.71 -9.74
C SER A 8 2.43 -5.81 -10.08
N ILE A 9 1.68 -5.32 -9.08
CA ILE A 9 0.48 -4.48 -9.25
C ILE A 9 0.77 -3.05 -8.73
N LEU A 10 1.87 -2.85 -8.00
CA LEU A 10 2.24 -1.53 -7.50
C LEU A 10 2.67 -0.63 -8.67
N PRO A 11 2.42 0.69 -8.59
CA PRO A 11 2.89 1.62 -9.60
C PRO A 11 4.41 1.63 -9.63
N GLU A 12 4.99 1.83 -10.82
CA GLU A 12 6.42 2.04 -10.95
C GLU A 12 6.84 3.24 -10.12
N LYS A 13 7.96 3.10 -9.40
CA LYS A 13 8.52 4.22 -8.64
C LYS A 13 9.00 5.27 -9.65
N PRO A 14 8.60 6.56 -9.53
CA PRO A 14 9.13 7.60 -10.39
C PRO A 14 10.66 7.60 -10.32
N ILE A 15 11.30 7.50 -11.49
CA ILE A 15 12.76 7.55 -11.62
C ILE A 15 13.18 9.01 -11.61
N ASP A 16 12.98 9.70 -10.49
CA ASP A 16 13.38 11.10 -10.36
C ASP A 16 14.29 11.28 -9.17
N GLY A 17 15.60 11.17 -9.42
CA GLY A 17 16.75 11.95 -8.90
C GLY A 17 16.89 12.32 -7.42
N TYR A 18 15.91 12.02 -6.57
CA TYR A 18 15.88 12.32 -5.16
C TYR A 18 16.07 11.02 -4.39
N PRO A 19 17.00 10.97 -3.43
CA PRO A 19 17.06 9.85 -2.54
C PRO A 19 15.75 9.80 -1.74
N SER A 20 14.85 8.86 -2.05
CA SER A 20 13.78 8.45 -1.15
C SER A 20 14.32 7.71 0.08
N THR A 21 15.60 7.91 0.42
CA THR A 21 16.36 7.16 1.43
C THR A 21 16.24 7.77 2.82
N ILE A 22 15.38 8.79 3.00
CA ILE A 22 14.90 9.11 4.34
C ILE A 22 14.06 7.91 4.77
N LYS A 23 14.71 6.94 5.41
CA LYS A 23 14.07 5.87 6.18
C LYS A 23 13.30 6.54 7.30
N ARG A 24 12.08 6.98 6.99
CA ARG A 24 11.13 7.40 8.01
C ARG A 24 10.95 6.22 8.94
N LYS A 25 10.93 6.50 10.25
CA LYS A 25 10.62 5.47 11.25
C LYS A 25 9.29 4.84 10.87
N GLU A 26 9.32 3.55 10.59
CA GLU A 26 8.12 2.80 10.25
C GLU A 26 7.14 2.86 11.41
N ASN A 27 5.90 3.25 11.13
CA ASN A 27 4.83 3.19 12.10
C ASN A 27 4.10 1.86 11.92
N LYS A 28 4.33 0.91 12.82
CA LYS A 28 3.74 -0.43 12.74
C LYS A 28 2.22 -0.45 12.92
N ASP A 29 1.64 0.63 13.44
CA ASP A 29 0.18 0.75 13.57
C ASP A 29 -0.50 1.20 12.28
N VAL A 30 0.28 1.64 11.27
CA VAL A 30 -0.22 2.16 10.00
C VAL A 30 0.39 1.40 8.82
N LEU A 31 -0.45 0.80 8.00
CA LEU A 31 -0.05 0.11 6.78
C LEU A 31 -0.44 0.90 5.55
N SER A 32 0.54 1.25 4.71
CA SER A 32 0.30 1.82 3.39
C SER A 32 0.04 0.70 2.39
N VAL A 33 -1.07 0.79 1.66
CA VAL A 33 -1.49 -0.19 0.63
C VAL A 33 -1.85 0.54 -0.66
N TRP A 34 -1.78 -0.18 -1.77
CA TRP A 34 -2.21 0.33 -3.07
C TRP A 34 -3.69 0.01 -3.28
N ASP A 35 -4.53 1.03 -3.47
CA ASP A 35 -5.96 0.92 -3.79
C ASP A 35 -6.12 0.79 -5.30
N ILE A 36 -6.42 -0.43 -5.77
CA ILE A 36 -6.52 -0.79 -7.20
C ILE A 36 -7.73 -0.07 -7.82
N ASP A 37 -8.82 0.08 -7.06
CA ASP A 37 -10.05 0.72 -7.57
C ASP A 37 -9.84 2.22 -7.85
N ARG A 38 -8.83 2.84 -7.24
CA ARG A 38 -8.61 4.29 -7.22
C ARG A 38 -7.22 4.71 -7.69
N ASP A 39 -6.41 3.77 -8.14
CA ASP A 39 -5.05 3.98 -8.65
C ASP A 39 -4.22 4.88 -7.71
N GLY A 40 -4.21 4.56 -6.42
CA GLY A 40 -3.64 5.45 -5.42
C GLY A 40 -3.27 4.80 -4.09
N TRP A 41 -2.34 5.43 -3.38
CA TRP A 41 -1.94 4.99 -2.05
C TRP A 41 -3.01 5.32 -1.00
N ARG A 42 -3.22 4.38 -0.07
CA ARG A 42 -4.05 4.52 1.13
C ARG A 42 -3.24 4.10 2.34
N SER A 43 -3.53 4.67 3.50
CA SER A 43 -2.92 4.28 4.77
C SER A 43 -4.02 3.85 5.73
N PHE A 44 -3.95 2.60 6.19
CA PHE A 44 -4.88 2.05 7.16
C PHE A 44 -4.23 1.98 8.53
N ARG A 45 -4.92 2.49 9.55
CA ARG A 45 -4.55 2.17 10.93
C ARG A 45 -5.04 0.75 11.25
N LEU A 46 -4.14 -0.14 11.65
CA LEU A 46 -4.47 -1.54 11.92
C LEU A 46 -5.47 -1.67 13.07
N ASP A 47 -5.42 -0.78 14.05
CA ASP A 47 -6.35 -0.73 15.19
C ASP A 47 -7.79 -0.36 14.81
N SER A 48 -8.00 0.18 13.62
CA SER A 48 -9.28 0.71 13.15
C SER A 48 -9.94 -0.20 12.10
N ILE A 49 -9.25 -1.27 11.67
CA ILE A 49 -9.78 -2.24 10.72
C ILE A 49 -10.83 -3.10 11.43
N LYS A 50 -12.07 -3.05 10.94
CA LYS A 50 -13.17 -3.85 11.48
C LYS A 50 -13.28 -5.22 10.82
N GLU A 51 -12.97 -5.29 9.52
CA GLU A 51 -13.08 -6.50 8.71
C GLU A 51 -12.15 -6.40 7.49
N PHE A 52 -11.63 -7.54 7.04
CA PHE A 52 -10.98 -7.67 5.73
C PHE A 52 -11.25 -9.06 5.16
N LYS A 53 -11.15 -9.17 3.84
CA LYS A 53 -11.26 -10.45 3.13
C LYS A 53 -10.11 -10.60 2.16
N VAL A 54 -9.48 -11.76 2.17
CA VAL A 54 -8.47 -12.12 1.17
C VAL A 54 -9.19 -12.64 -0.07
N ILE A 55 -8.92 -12.03 -1.22
CA ILE A 55 -9.47 -12.44 -2.52
C ILE A 55 -8.33 -13.15 -3.26
N LYS A 56 -8.47 -14.47 -3.47
CA LYS A 56 -7.41 -15.33 -4.03
C LYS A 56 -7.23 -15.21 -5.55
N ASP A 57 -8.18 -14.58 -6.24
CA ASP A 57 -8.29 -14.65 -7.71
C ASP A 57 -7.85 -13.36 -8.44
N MET A 58 -7.04 -12.50 -7.79
CA MET A 58 -6.52 -11.27 -8.42
C MET A 58 -5.17 -11.45 -9.16
N LEU A 59 -4.79 -12.70 -9.48
CA LEU A 59 -3.59 -13.03 -10.25
C LEU A 59 -3.92 -14.04 -11.35
#